data_AF-A0A6M5J030-F1
#
_entry.id   AF-A0A6M5J030-F1
#
_cell.length_a   1.000
_cell.length_b   1.000
_cell.length_c   1.000
_cell.angle_alpha   90.00
_cell.angle_beta   90.00
_cell.angle_gamma   90.00
#
_symmetry.space_group_name_H-M   'P 1'
#
loop_
_entity.id
_entity.type
_entity.pdbx_description
1 polymer ?
#
loop_
_entity_poly.entity_id
_entity_poly.type
_entity_poly.pdbx_seq_one_letter_code
_entity_poly.pdbx_strand_id
1 'polypeptide(L)'
;MSAPKNEFQVDFPTLGYLQADWIAWHCPIPDGFHKGQPFVLSDWQLWCTANHGRVRPATPWIPENPVKNQAFHNRRSLVVGPQKYGKSPWAASQTAVMAAGPDLFAGWAEAGDVYDCARYGCGCGFVYEYEAGEPMGMPWPTPLVQLMAASEDQVNTNIWRPLRAMIERGPLAEVIRVGSKFMRIGDDGEIQKVTSSESSRLGNPTTGFVQEETGTYTKANGLLEVAQTMRRGTSGMGGRGIELSNAWDPAEISTAQQTYDAKAQDIFRFFRQPPKNLSYKNKRDRRKIHAYVYVGAAHVDLDGIEAEAAELLEQDPAQAERFYGNKLVRGLGSWMPDGLWESAYARPTLAAKSA
;
A
#
# COMPACT_ATOMS: atom_id res chain seq x y z
N MET A 1 18.56 -18.49 16.16
CA MET A 1 17.11 -18.23 16.33
C MET A 1 16.43 -18.99 15.21
N SER A 2 15.56 -19.95 15.53
CA SER A 2 14.75 -20.64 14.53
C SER A 2 13.95 -19.61 13.75
N ALA A 3 14.05 -19.64 12.41
CA ALA A 3 13.18 -18.82 11.57
C ALA A 3 11.71 -19.09 11.96
N PRO A 4 10.86 -18.06 12.08
CA PRO A 4 9.45 -18.27 12.40
C PRO A 4 8.79 -19.00 11.23
N LYS A 5 8.65 -20.33 11.34
CA LYS A 5 8.10 -21.19 10.27
C LYS A 5 6.62 -20.93 9.95
N ASN A 6 5.92 -20.08 10.71
CA ASN A 6 4.45 -19.95 10.64
C ASN A 6 3.93 -18.50 10.52
N GLU A 7 4.77 -17.48 10.29
CA GLU A 7 4.28 -16.09 10.38
C GLU A 7 3.30 -15.70 9.26
N PHE A 8 3.49 -16.23 8.06
CA PHE A 8 2.64 -15.95 6.88
C PHE A 8 1.71 -17.10 6.54
N GLN A 9 1.39 -17.96 7.51
CA GLN A 9 0.46 -19.05 7.32
C GLN A 9 -0.97 -18.53 7.24
N VAL A 10 -1.64 -18.78 6.12
CA VAL A 10 -3.06 -18.46 5.92
C VAL A 10 -3.90 -19.67 6.31
N ASP A 11 -4.75 -19.51 7.32
CA ASP A 11 -5.64 -20.54 7.87
C ASP A 11 -7.12 -20.09 7.91
N PHE A 12 -7.45 -19.07 7.11
CA PHE A 12 -8.77 -18.46 7.03
C PHE A 12 -9.22 -18.34 5.57
N PRO A 13 -10.54 -18.34 5.30
CA PRO A 13 -11.05 -18.19 3.94
C PRO A 13 -10.68 -16.82 3.38
N THR A 14 -10.10 -16.79 2.19
CA THR A 14 -9.62 -15.58 1.55
C THR A 14 -9.68 -15.65 0.03
N LEU A 15 -9.94 -14.50 -0.62
CA LEU A 15 -9.72 -14.35 -2.06
C LEU A 15 -8.23 -14.24 -2.42
N GLY A 16 -7.33 -14.26 -1.43
CA GLY A 16 -5.93 -13.92 -1.62
C GLY A 16 -5.16 -14.82 -2.59
N TYR A 17 -5.50 -16.11 -2.66
CA TYR A 17 -4.86 -17.06 -3.58
C TYR A 17 -5.31 -16.82 -5.02
N LEU A 18 -6.62 -16.78 -5.26
CA LEU A 18 -7.19 -16.33 -6.53
C LEU A 18 -6.60 -14.99 -6.98
N GLN A 19 -6.52 -13.99 -6.09
CA GLN A 19 -5.97 -12.68 -6.41
C GLN A 19 -4.47 -12.74 -6.73
N ALA A 20 -3.69 -13.57 -6.04
CA ALA A 20 -2.26 -13.72 -6.30
C ALA A 20 -2.00 -14.35 -7.67
N ASP A 21 -2.74 -15.41 -8.02
CA ASP A 21 -2.61 -16.08 -9.31
C ASP A 21 -3.11 -15.19 -10.45
N TRP A 22 -4.22 -14.47 -10.21
CA TRP A 22 -4.72 -13.47 -11.14
C TRP A 22 -3.67 -12.36 -11.36
N ILE A 23 -3.02 -11.87 -10.30
CA ILE A 23 -1.93 -10.88 -10.42
C ILE A 23 -0.75 -11.44 -11.22
N ALA A 24 -0.30 -12.65 -10.92
CA ALA A 24 0.83 -13.26 -11.62
C ALA A 24 0.56 -13.40 -13.12
N TRP A 25 -0.68 -13.72 -13.50
CA TRP A 25 -1.10 -13.80 -14.90
C TRP A 25 -1.24 -12.43 -15.59
N HIS A 26 -1.82 -11.45 -14.89
CA HIS A 26 -2.26 -10.19 -15.51
C HIS A 26 -1.24 -9.06 -15.41
N CYS A 27 -0.42 -9.06 -14.37
CA CYS A 27 0.49 -7.97 -14.04
C CYS A 27 1.94 -8.42 -14.23
N PRO A 28 2.57 -8.16 -15.39
CA PRO A 28 4.00 -8.41 -15.56
C PRO A 28 4.84 -7.45 -14.70
N ILE A 29 6.04 -7.89 -14.32
CA ILE A 29 7.02 -7.06 -13.61
C ILE A 29 7.28 -5.78 -14.45
N PRO A 30 7.09 -4.58 -13.87
CA PRO A 30 7.00 -3.34 -14.64
C PRO A 30 8.36 -2.81 -15.14
N ASP A 31 9.47 -3.19 -14.50
CA ASP A 31 10.79 -2.63 -14.77
C ASP A 31 11.93 -3.56 -14.33
N GLY A 32 13.17 -3.20 -14.70
CA GLY A 32 14.39 -3.94 -14.34
C GLY A 32 14.66 -5.16 -15.23
N PHE A 33 15.63 -5.98 -14.82
CA PHE A 33 16.08 -7.14 -15.62
C PHE A 33 15.01 -8.23 -15.79
N HIS A 34 14.05 -8.32 -14.87
CA HIS A 34 12.95 -9.28 -14.92
C HIS A 34 11.68 -8.69 -15.56
N LYS A 35 11.77 -7.50 -16.15
CA LYS A 35 10.64 -6.83 -16.79
C LYS A 35 9.93 -7.78 -17.78
N GLY A 36 8.60 -7.83 -17.69
CA GLY A 36 7.78 -8.69 -18.55
C GLY A 36 7.50 -10.09 -17.99
N GLN A 37 8.26 -10.55 -16.99
CA GLN A 37 7.98 -11.82 -16.30
C GLN A 37 6.73 -11.68 -15.40
N PRO A 38 6.06 -12.80 -15.05
CA PRO A 38 4.96 -12.80 -14.08
C PRO A 38 5.33 -12.13 -12.75
N PHE A 39 4.48 -11.24 -12.23
CA PHE A 39 4.67 -10.68 -10.91
C PHE A 39 4.13 -11.60 -9.82
N VAL A 40 4.94 -12.59 -9.44
CA VAL A 40 4.63 -13.49 -8.33
C VAL A 40 4.79 -12.73 -7.01
N LEU A 41 3.73 -12.73 -6.20
CA LEU A 41 3.74 -12.07 -4.90
C LEU A 41 4.74 -12.75 -3.96
N SER A 42 5.59 -11.95 -3.33
CA SER A 42 6.46 -12.41 -2.25
C SER A 42 5.66 -12.71 -0.97
N ASP A 43 6.24 -13.46 -0.03
CA ASP A 43 5.49 -14.01 1.12
C ASP A 43 4.70 -12.95 1.90
N TRP A 44 5.30 -11.79 2.17
CA TRP A 44 4.62 -10.71 2.88
C TRP A 44 3.52 -10.05 2.03
N GLN A 45 3.71 -9.97 0.71
CA GLN A 45 2.73 -9.42 -0.22
C GLN A 45 1.51 -10.34 -0.28
N LEU A 46 1.73 -11.65 -0.40
CA LEU A 46 0.67 -12.65 -0.34
C LEU A 46 -0.05 -12.60 1.01
N TRP A 47 0.68 -12.49 2.13
CA TRP A 47 0.09 -12.35 3.46
C TRP A 47 -0.82 -11.11 3.58
N CYS A 48 -0.37 -9.97 3.05
CA CYS A 48 -1.16 -8.74 3.02
C CYS A 48 -2.38 -8.85 2.10
N THR A 49 -2.23 -9.45 0.91
CA THR A 49 -3.32 -9.70 -0.04
C THR A 49 -4.34 -10.66 0.56
N ALA A 50 -3.91 -11.75 1.19
CA ALA A 50 -4.78 -12.70 1.88
C ALA A 50 -5.55 -12.07 3.04
N ASN A 51 -4.92 -11.21 3.84
CA ASN A 51 -5.63 -10.51 4.91
C ASN A 51 -6.60 -9.44 4.38
N HIS A 52 -6.26 -8.75 3.29
CA HIS A 52 -7.17 -7.81 2.65
C HIS A 52 -8.40 -8.55 2.08
N GLY A 53 -8.17 -9.66 1.38
CA GLY A 53 -9.19 -10.56 0.81
C GLY A 53 -9.84 -11.52 1.81
N ARG A 54 -9.57 -11.42 3.12
CA ARG A 54 -10.10 -12.33 4.14
C ARG A 54 -11.61 -12.20 4.26
N VAL A 55 -12.33 -13.24 3.88
CA VAL A 55 -13.80 -13.29 3.92
C VAL A 55 -14.26 -13.69 5.32
N ARG A 56 -15.42 -13.19 5.76
CA ARG A 56 -16.08 -13.64 6.98
C ARG A 56 -16.75 -15.00 6.69
N PRO A 57 -16.46 -16.06 7.46
CA PRO A 57 -17.14 -17.33 7.31
C PRO A 57 -18.66 -17.15 7.33
N ALA A 58 -19.36 -17.94 6.52
CA ALA A 58 -20.83 -17.89 6.39
C ALA A 58 -21.40 -16.54 5.91
N THR A 59 -20.59 -15.69 5.25
CA THR A 59 -21.14 -14.55 4.51
C THR A 59 -22.16 -15.06 3.47
N PRO A 60 -23.39 -14.52 3.45
CA PRO A 60 -24.39 -14.96 2.50
C PRO A 60 -24.05 -14.46 1.08
N TRP A 61 -24.33 -15.30 0.10
CA TRP A 61 -24.27 -14.91 -1.30
C TRP A 61 -25.64 -14.43 -1.77
N ILE A 62 -25.70 -13.21 -2.30
CA ILE A 62 -26.92 -12.56 -2.79
C ILE A 62 -26.59 -11.95 -4.16
N PRO A 63 -26.73 -12.71 -5.27
CA PRO A 63 -26.27 -12.27 -6.60
C PRO A 63 -26.82 -10.92 -7.05
N GLU A 64 -28.09 -10.62 -6.73
CA GLU A 64 -28.78 -9.40 -7.15
C GLU A 64 -28.33 -8.18 -6.35
N ASN A 65 -27.78 -8.38 -5.15
CA ASN A 65 -27.22 -7.33 -4.31
C ASN A 65 -26.11 -7.89 -3.41
N PRO A 66 -24.90 -8.12 -3.98
CA PRO A 66 -23.79 -8.73 -3.27
C PRO A 66 -23.44 -8.03 -1.95
N VAL A 67 -23.09 -8.81 -0.93
CA VAL A 67 -22.48 -8.27 0.28
C VAL A 67 -21.09 -7.75 -0.07
N LYS A 68 -20.88 -6.43 0.08
CA LYS A 68 -19.65 -5.73 -0.35
C LYS A 68 -18.58 -5.81 0.74
N ASN A 69 -18.02 -4.69 1.20
CA ASN A 69 -16.97 -4.71 2.23
C ASN A 69 -17.37 -5.44 3.53
N GLN A 70 -18.67 -5.56 3.86
CA GLN A 70 -19.13 -6.33 5.02
C GLN A 70 -18.84 -7.83 4.90
N ALA A 71 -18.66 -8.36 3.69
CA ALA A 71 -18.22 -9.73 3.46
C ALA A 71 -16.81 -9.99 3.99
N PHE A 72 -16.01 -8.95 4.18
CA PHE A 72 -14.61 -9.06 4.55
C PHE A 72 -14.38 -8.76 6.03
N HIS A 73 -13.39 -9.44 6.61
CA HIS A 73 -12.92 -9.14 7.97
C HIS A 73 -12.34 -7.72 8.04
N ASN A 74 -11.60 -7.34 7.00
CA ASN A 74 -10.88 -6.07 6.93
C ASN A 74 -11.46 -5.22 5.81
N ARG A 75 -12.10 -4.09 6.15
CA ARG A 75 -12.52 -3.11 5.13
C ARG A 75 -11.35 -2.28 4.60
N ARG A 76 -10.26 -2.23 5.36
CA ARG A 76 -9.05 -1.47 5.05
C ARG A 76 -7.80 -2.22 5.51
N SER A 77 -6.69 -1.93 4.86
CA SER A 77 -5.37 -2.40 5.26
C SER A 77 -4.40 -1.23 5.39
N LEU A 78 -3.61 -1.23 6.45
CA LEU A 78 -2.42 -0.39 6.60
C LEU A 78 -1.19 -1.28 6.51
N VAL A 79 -0.33 -1.02 5.53
CA VAL A 79 0.91 -1.75 5.30
C VAL A 79 2.10 -0.82 5.50
N VAL A 80 2.80 -1.06 6.60
CA VAL A 80 3.99 -0.35 7.04
C VAL A 80 5.19 -1.27 6.92
N GLY A 81 6.13 -0.88 6.07
CA GLY A 81 7.35 -1.65 5.86
C GLY A 81 8.52 -0.73 5.56
N PRO A 82 9.75 -1.23 5.66
CA PRO A 82 10.94 -0.42 5.44
C PRO A 82 11.06 0.04 3.97
N GLN A 83 12.01 0.95 3.74
CA GLN A 83 12.30 1.50 2.42
C GLN A 83 12.76 0.40 1.48
N LYS A 84 12.32 0.44 0.21
CA LYS A 84 12.62 -0.58 -0.82
C LYS A 84 12.07 -2.00 -0.56
N TYR A 85 11.13 -2.17 0.36
CA TYR A 85 10.50 -3.46 0.65
C TYR A 85 9.57 -4.02 -0.46
N GLY A 86 9.32 -3.25 -1.53
CA GLY A 86 8.45 -3.66 -2.65
C GLY A 86 6.97 -3.29 -2.48
N LYS A 87 6.66 -2.27 -1.66
CA LYS A 87 5.27 -1.83 -1.38
C LYS A 87 4.55 -1.26 -2.60
N SER A 88 5.21 -0.39 -3.37
CA SER A 88 4.56 0.35 -4.45
C SER A 88 4.17 -0.53 -5.66
N PRO A 89 5.02 -1.48 -6.13
CA PRO A 89 4.60 -2.46 -7.13
C PRO A 89 3.43 -3.34 -6.66
N TRP A 90 3.39 -3.72 -5.38
CA TRP A 90 2.25 -4.44 -4.80
C TRP A 90 0.97 -3.58 -4.79
N ALA A 91 1.04 -2.30 -4.40
CA ALA A 91 -0.11 -1.42 -4.49
C ALA A 91 -0.61 -1.23 -5.94
N ALA A 92 0.29 -1.18 -6.92
CA ALA A 92 -0.08 -1.13 -8.32
C ALA A 92 -0.86 -2.40 -8.73
N SER A 93 -0.39 -3.60 -8.39
CA SER A 93 -1.12 -4.83 -8.72
C SER A 93 -2.45 -4.95 -7.97
N GLN A 94 -2.52 -4.53 -6.70
CA GLN A 94 -3.78 -4.46 -5.95
C GLN A 94 -4.76 -3.44 -6.55
N THR A 95 -4.26 -2.33 -7.10
CA THR A 95 -5.10 -1.38 -7.86
C THR A 95 -5.71 -2.04 -9.08
N ALA A 96 -4.94 -2.85 -9.81
CA ALA A 96 -5.45 -3.61 -10.94
C ALA A 96 -6.54 -4.61 -10.52
N VAL A 97 -6.38 -5.27 -9.36
CA VAL A 97 -7.42 -6.15 -8.79
C VAL A 97 -8.69 -5.37 -8.46
N MET A 98 -8.60 -4.25 -7.74
CA MET A 98 -9.77 -3.41 -7.41
C MET A 98 -10.49 -2.88 -8.66
N ALA A 99 -9.76 -2.72 -9.77
CA ALA A 99 -10.28 -2.16 -11.00
C ALA A 99 -10.85 -3.20 -11.98
N ALA A 100 -10.26 -4.40 -12.09
CA ALA A 100 -10.67 -5.38 -13.10
C ALA A 100 -10.60 -6.85 -12.62
N GLY A 101 -10.05 -7.10 -11.44
CA GLY A 101 -9.89 -8.42 -10.89
C GLY A 101 -10.98 -8.81 -9.88
N PRO A 102 -10.86 -10.00 -9.26
CA PRO A 102 -11.82 -10.53 -8.31
C PRO A 102 -11.74 -9.83 -6.94
N ASP A 103 -12.28 -8.62 -6.83
CA ASP A 103 -12.26 -7.82 -5.60
C ASP A 103 -13.49 -8.03 -4.69
N LEU A 104 -14.63 -8.46 -5.25
CA LEU A 104 -15.86 -8.72 -4.51
C LEU A 104 -16.02 -10.21 -4.17
N PHE A 105 -16.68 -10.50 -3.05
CA PHE A 105 -17.09 -11.86 -2.70
C PHE A 105 -18.28 -12.29 -3.57
N ALA A 106 -18.19 -13.51 -4.11
CA ALA A 106 -19.13 -14.07 -5.07
C ALA A 106 -19.71 -15.43 -4.65
N GLY A 107 -19.70 -15.73 -3.35
CA GLY A 107 -20.19 -16.99 -2.79
C GLY A 107 -19.09 -17.97 -2.42
N TRP A 108 -19.49 -19.21 -2.11
CA TRP A 108 -18.59 -20.28 -1.67
C TRP A 108 -18.56 -21.36 -2.74
N ALA A 109 -17.37 -21.78 -3.12
CA ALA A 109 -17.17 -22.74 -4.20
C ALA A 109 -17.67 -24.15 -3.84
N GLU A 110 -18.29 -24.80 -4.81
CA GLU A 110 -18.52 -26.25 -4.84
C GLU A 110 -17.41 -26.93 -5.68
N ALA A 111 -17.37 -28.27 -5.63
CA ALA A 111 -16.38 -29.02 -6.40
C ALA A 111 -16.58 -28.80 -7.91
N GLY A 112 -15.51 -28.36 -8.59
CA GLY A 112 -15.53 -28.08 -10.03
C GLY A 112 -15.88 -26.63 -10.39
N ASP A 113 -16.14 -25.77 -9.41
CA ASP A 113 -16.26 -24.34 -9.66
C ASP A 113 -14.91 -23.75 -10.11
N VAL A 114 -15.00 -22.78 -11.03
CA VAL A 114 -13.84 -22.07 -11.56
C VAL A 114 -14.10 -20.57 -11.67
N TYR A 115 -13.06 -19.78 -11.45
CA TYR A 115 -13.01 -18.40 -11.93
C TYR A 115 -12.51 -18.42 -13.37
N ASP A 116 -13.31 -17.94 -14.30
CA ASP A 116 -12.95 -17.83 -15.71
C ASP A 116 -13.05 -16.37 -16.14
N CYS A 117 -11.91 -15.78 -16.53
CA CYS A 117 -11.83 -14.39 -16.98
C CYS A 117 -12.79 -14.09 -18.14
N ALA A 118 -13.09 -15.06 -19.00
CA ALA A 118 -13.99 -14.87 -20.13
C ALA A 118 -15.42 -14.52 -19.69
N ARG A 119 -15.86 -15.01 -18.51
CA ARG A 119 -17.16 -14.66 -17.93
C ARG A 119 -17.29 -13.17 -17.56
N TYR A 120 -16.16 -12.49 -17.42
CA TYR A 120 -16.07 -11.09 -17.02
C TYR A 120 -15.52 -10.21 -18.15
N GLY A 121 -15.56 -10.67 -19.40
CA GLY A 121 -15.18 -9.89 -20.57
C GLY A 121 -13.68 -9.77 -20.82
N CYS A 122 -12.85 -10.60 -20.16
CA CYS A 122 -11.41 -10.66 -20.38
C CYS A 122 -11.04 -11.94 -21.15
N GLY A 123 -10.53 -11.81 -22.38
CA GLY A 123 -10.20 -12.93 -23.27
C GLY A 123 -8.85 -13.60 -22.98
N CYS A 124 -8.22 -13.28 -21.85
CA CYS A 124 -6.82 -13.64 -21.59
C CYS A 124 -6.56 -15.14 -21.33
N GLY A 125 -7.62 -15.95 -21.20
CA GLY A 125 -7.52 -17.39 -20.95
C GLY A 125 -7.19 -17.80 -19.52
N PHE A 126 -7.15 -16.86 -18.56
CA PHE A 126 -6.96 -17.19 -17.15
C PHE A 126 -8.17 -17.95 -16.58
N VAL A 127 -7.89 -19.12 -16.02
CA VAL A 127 -8.84 -19.94 -15.26
C VAL A 127 -8.20 -20.34 -13.93
N TYR A 128 -8.94 -20.19 -12.84
CA TYR A 128 -8.56 -20.64 -11.51
C TYR A 128 -9.57 -21.67 -11.02
N GLU A 129 -9.09 -22.87 -10.67
CA GLU A 129 -9.91 -23.93 -10.09
C GLU A 129 -10.01 -23.71 -8.57
N TYR A 130 -11.23 -23.62 -8.05
CA TYR A 130 -11.45 -23.43 -6.63
C TYR A 130 -11.38 -24.75 -5.86
N GLU A 131 -10.91 -24.70 -4.62
CA GLU A 131 -11.16 -25.76 -3.65
C GLU A 131 -12.60 -25.65 -3.10
N ALA A 132 -13.25 -26.79 -2.82
CA ALA A 132 -14.60 -26.77 -2.24
C ALA A 132 -14.60 -26.03 -0.89
N GLY A 133 -15.50 -25.05 -0.74
CA GLY A 133 -15.56 -24.17 0.42
C GLY A 133 -14.62 -22.96 0.36
N GLU A 134 -13.84 -22.78 -0.70
CA GLU A 134 -13.07 -21.56 -0.95
C GLU A 134 -14.03 -20.39 -1.27
N PRO A 135 -13.77 -19.16 -0.81
CA PRO A 135 -14.57 -18.02 -1.24
C PRO A 135 -14.28 -17.70 -2.73
N MET A 136 -15.34 -17.59 -3.51
CA MET A 136 -15.26 -17.14 -4.89
C MET A 136 -15.21 -15.63 -5.00
N GLY A 137 -14.53 -15.13 -6.03
CA GLY A 137 -14.39 -13.71 -6.31
C GLY A 137 -15.07 -13.26 -7.60
N MET A 138 -15.45 -11.99 -7.69
CA MET A 138 -15.92 -11.34 -8.93
C MET A 138 -15.43 -9.88 -9.02
N PRO A 139 -15.34 -9.29 -10.23
CA PRO A 139 -15.01 -7.88 -10.36
C PRO A 139 -16.19 -6.97 -10.01
N TRP A 140 -15.88 -5.71 -9.73
CA TRP A 140 -16.88 -4.65 -9.69
C TRP A 140 -17.46 -4.40 -11.09
N PRO A 141 -18.78 -4.19 -11.23
CA PRO A 141 -19.38 -3.85 -12.53
C PRO A 141 -18.98 -2.45 -13.04
N THR A 142 -18.91 -1.47 -12.14
CA THR A 142 -18.57 -0.07 -12.45
C THR A 142 -17.52 0.46 -11.46
N PRO A 143 -16.27 -0.03 -11.55
CA PRO A 143 -15.23 0.27 -10.59
C PRO A 143 -14.81 1.75 -10.68
N LEU A 144 -14.68 2.42 -9.54
CA LEU A 144 -14.04 3.73 -9.45
C LEU A 144 -12.95 3.68 -8.39
N VAL A 145 -11.69 3.61 -8.83
CA VAL A 145 -10.52 3.48 -7.95
C VAL A 145 -9.74 4.79 -7.91
N GLN A 146 -9.47 5.29 -6.71
CA GLN A 146 -8.68 6.50 -6.52
C GLN A 146 -7.29 6.21 -5.98
N LEU A 147 -6.29 6.92 -6.52
CA LEU A 147 -4.89 6.82 -6.13
C LEU A 147 -4.39 8.16 -5.59
N MET A 148 -3.81 8.15 -4.40
CA MET A 148 -3.30 9.34 -3.72
C MET A 148 -1.88 9.10 -3.19
N ALA A 149 -1.04 10.11 -3.28
CA ALA A 149 0.28 10.22 -2.63
C ALA A 149 0.45 11.66 -2.11
N ALA A 150 1.57 11.99 -1.47
CA ALA A 150 1.76 13.32 -0.90
C ALA A 150 1.97 14.41 -1.95
N SER A 151 2.44 14.03 -3.15
CA SER A 151 2.53 14.90 -4.31
C SER A 151 2.10 14.20 -5.60
N GLU A 152 1.80 14.98 -6.65
CA GLU A 152 1.46 14.43 -7.96
C GLU A 152 2.62 13.58 -8.52
N ASP A 153 3.85 14.04 -8.36
CA ASP A 153 5.05 13.32 -8.80
C ASP A 153 5.20 11.97 -8.11
N GLN A 154 4.89 11.88 -6.81
CA GLN A 154 4.89 10.62 -6.08
C GLN A 154 3.80 9.68 -6.60
N VAL A 155 2.57 10.16 -6.82
CA VAL A 155 1.52 9.31 -7.42
C VAL A 155 1.97 8.79 -8.79
N ASN A 156 2.54 9.67 -9.61
CA ASN A 156 3.03 9.34 -10.95
C ASN A 156 4.13 8.28 -10.93
N THR A 157 5.09 8.40 -10.02
CA THR A 157 6.28 7.54 -10.00
C THR A 157 6.08 6.24 -9.22
N ASN A 158 5.42 6.30 -8.06
CA ASN A 158 5.29 5.16 -7.13
C ASN A 158 4.18 4.19 -7.53
N ILE A 159 3.03 4.68 -8.03
CA ILE A 159 1.88 3.82 -8.35
C ILE A 159 1.52 3.88 -9.83
N TRP A 160 1.34 5.06 -10.41
CA TRP A 160 0.81 5.20 -11.77
C TRP A 160 1.73 4.58 -12.82
N ARG A 161 3.04 4.85 -12.74
CA ARG A 161 4.04 4.32 -13.67
C ARG A 161 4.12 2.79 -13.64
N PRO A 162 4.27 2.10 -12.49
CA PRO A 162 4.26 0.64 -12.47
C PRO A 162 2.91 0.07 -12.91
N LEU A 163 1.79 0.65 -12.49
CA LEU A 163 0.45 0.22 -12.92
C LEU A 163 0.27 0.31 -14.44
N ARG A 164 0.66 1.44 -15.03
CA ARG A 164 0.67 1.63 -16.49
C ARG A 164 1.49 0.54 -17.18
N ALA A 165 2.70 0.27 -16.69
CA ALA A 165 3.57 -0.73 -17.29
C ALA A 165 3.01 -2.16 -17.15
N MET A 166 2.35 -2.49 -16.03
CA MET A 166 1.63 -3.75 -15.84
C MET A 166 0.48 -3.88 -16.85
N ILE A 167 -0.32 -2.82 -17.02
CA ILE A 167 -1.47 -2.84 -17.93
C ILE A 167 -1.02 -2.93 -19.40
N GLU A 168 -0.19 -2.01 -19.86
CA GLU A 168 0.18 -1.91 -21.28
C GLU A 168 0.97 -3.12 -21.80
N ARG A 169 1.57 -3.90 -20.91
CA ARG A 169 2.41 -5.07 -21.27
C ARG A 169 1.79 -6.40 -20.87
N GLY A 170 0.71 -6.36 -20.10
CA GLY A 170 0.00 -7.54 -19.65
C GLY A 170 -1.33 -7.72 -20.38
N PRO A 171 -2.06 -8.81 -20.09
CA PRO A 171 -3.39 -9.04 -20.64
C PRO A 171 -4.41 -7.93 -20.37
N LEU A 172 -4.18 -7.10 -19.34
CA LEU A 172 -5.09 -6.00 -18.98
C LEU A 172 -5.19 -4.90 -20.05
N ALA A 173 -4.29 -4.85 -21.03
CA ALA A 173 -4.42 -3.94 -22.17
C ALA A 173 -5.71 -4.14 -22.97
N GLU A 174 -6.32 -5.34 -22.92
CA GLU A 174 -7.59 -5.65 -23.59
C GLU A 174 -8.79 -4.99 -22.92
N VAL A 175 -8.73 -4.79 -21.61
CA VAL A 175 -9.86 -4.33 -20.77
C VAL A 175 -9.65 -2.93 -20.18
N ILE A 176 -8.41 -2.44 -20.10
CA ILE A 176 -8.06 -1.15 -19.53
C ILE A 176 -7.35 -0.26 -20.56
N ARG A 177 -7.96 0.89 -20.87
CA ARG A 177 -7.38 1.92 -21.73
C ARG A 177 -6.63 2.95 -20.90
N VAL A 178 -5.31 3.01 -21.07
CA VAL A 178 -4.45 3.92 -20.30
C VAL A 178 -4.50 5.34 -20.85
N GLY A 179 -4.86 6.30 -20.01
CA GLY A 179 -4.71 7.73 -20.25
C GLY A 179 -3.67 8.38 -19.34
N SER A 180 -3.45 9.68 -19.50
CA SER A 180 -2.48 10.43 -18.68
C SER A 180 -3.00 10.79 -17.29
N LYS A 181 -4.31 11.04 -17.16
CA LYS A 181 -4.97 11.43 -15.91
C LYS A 181 -5.86 10.33 -15.32
N PHE A 182 -6.47 9.53 -16.19
CA PHE A 182 -7.37 8.43 -15.84
C PHE A 182 -7.06 7.21 -16.71
N MET A 183 -7.35 6.02 -16.20
CA MET A 183 -7.38 4.77 -16.97
C MET A 183 -8.83 4.28 -17.00
N ARG A 184 -9.38 4.01 -18.19
CA ARG A 184 -10.78 3.56 -18.35
C ARG A 184 -10.85 2.05 -18.35
N ILE A 185 -11.82 1.49 -17.63
CA ILE A 185 -12.07 0.04 -17.54
C ILE A 185 -13.43 -0.23 -18.16
N GLY A 186 -13.45 -0.97 -19.26
CA GLY A 186 -14.67 -1.14 -20.06
C GLY A 186 -15.28 0.21 -20.45
N ASP A 187 -16.61 0.30 -20.37
CA ASP A 187 -17.36 1.51 -20.71
C ASP A 187 -17.62 2.44 -19.51
N ASP A 188 -17.68 1.89 -18.29
CA ASP A 188 -18.19 2.60 -17.10
C ASP A 188 -17.18 2.75 -15.95
N GLY A 189 -16.06 2.01 -15.97
CA GLY A 189 -15.08 1.99 -14.89
C GLY A 189 -13.91 2.96 -15.10
N GLU A 190 -13.30 3.40 -13.99
CA GLU A 190 -12.17 4.33 -14.01
C GLU A 190 -11.17 4.12 -12.85
N ILE A 191 -9.88 4.22 -13.14
CA ILE A 191 -8.83 4.53 -12.14
C ILE A 191 -8.40 5.98 -12.34
N GLN A 192 -8.38 6.77 -11.28
CA GLN A 192 -7.97 8.18 -11.33
C GLN A 192 -6.94 8.52 -10.26
N LYS A 193 -6.01 9.41 -10.61
CA LYS A 193 -5.13 10.05 -9.64
C LYS A 193 -5.88 11.19 -8.96
N VAL A 194 -5.67 11.36 -7.67
CA VAL A 194 -6.21 12.50 -6.91
C VAL A 194 -5.09 13.20 -6.16
N THR A 195 -5.14 14.54 -6.19
CA THR A 195 -4.24 15.42 -5.45
C THR A 195 -5.07 16.33 -4.54
N SER A 196 -4.41 16.99 -3.58
CA SER A 196 -5.07 17.92 -2.65
C SER A 196 -5.80 19.09 -3.34
N SER A 197 -5.38 19.47 -4.55
CA SER A 197 -6.00 20.53 -5.34
C SER A 197 -7.27 20.10 -6.09
N GLU A 198 -7.55 18.80 -6.21
CA GLU A 198 -8.70 18.26 -6.96
C GLU A 198 -9.90 17.94 -6.04
N SER A 199 -10.31 18.93 -5.24
CA SER A 199 -11.32 18.77 -4.19
C SER A 199 -12.67 18.21 -4.68
N SER A 200 -13.06 18.50 -5.92
CA SER A 200 -14.31 18.01 -6.52
C SER A 200 -14.35 16.50 -6.72
N ARG A 201 -13.20 15.84 -6.93
CA ARG A 201 -13.12 14.39 -7.16
C ARG A 201 -13.06 13.58 -5.87
N LEU A 202 -12.57 14.18 -4.78
CA LEU A 202 -12.35 13.47 -3.51
C LEU A 202 -13.62 12.90 -2.89
N GLY A 203 -14.79 13.47 -3.22
CA GLY A 203 -16.09 13.02 -2.73
C GLY A 203 -16.78 11.97 -3.61
N ASN A 204 -16.15 11.55 -4.72
CA ASN A 204 -16.80 10.60 -5.63
C ASN A 204 -17.10 9.27 -4.93
N PRO A 205 -18.19 8.58 -5.35
CA PRO A 205 -18.57 7.27 -4.84
C PRO A 205 -17.59 6.19 -5.32
N THR A 206 -16.41 6.12 -4.70
CA THR A 206 -15.34 5.19 -5.08
C THR A 206 -15.61 3.78 -4.58
N THR A 207 -15.23 2.78 -5.38
CA THR A 207 -15.29 1.36 -4.99
C THR A 207 -13.99 0.88 -4.35
N GLY A 208 -12.89 1.59 -4.62
CA GLY A 208 -11.55 1.26 -4.12
C GLY A 208 -10.67 2.48 -3.93
N PHE A 209 -9.66 2.37 -3.05
CA PHE A 209 -8.65 3.40 -2.92
C PHE A 209 -7.26 2.88 -2.54
N VAL A 210 -6.22 3.59 -2.99
CA VAL A 210 -4.85 3.45 -2.49
C VAL A 210 -4.33 4.81 -2.04
N GLN A 211 -3.77 4.87 -0.83
CA GLN A 211 -3.06 6.02 -0.29
C GLN A 211 -1.62 5.64 0.01
N GLU A 212 -0.68 6.36 -0.57
CA GLU A 212 0.75 6.08 -0.51
C GLU A 212 1.49 7.08 0.37
N GLU A 213 2.50 6.61 1.10
CA GLU A 213 3.23 7.40 2.11
C GLU A 213 2.32 8.11 3.13
N THR A 214 1.29 7.41 3.64
CA THR A 214 0.32 7.99 4.60
C THR A 214 0.93 8.44 5.92
N GLY A 215 2.18 8.03 6.20
CA GLY A 215 3.01 8.53 7.28
C GLY A 215 3.40 10.00 7.14
N THR A 216 3.30 10.58 5.94
CA THR A 216 3.57 12.00 5.66
C THR A 216 2.30 12.85 5.65
N TYR A 217 1.12 12.25 5.75
CA TYR A 217 -0.15 12.98 5.62
C TYR A 217 -0.53 13.59 6.96
N THR A 218 -0.22 14.87 7.14
CA THR A 218 -0.43 15.56 8.40
C THR A 218 -1.52 16.61 8.26
N LYS A 219 -1.97 17.17 9.39
CA LYS A 219 -2.83 18.35 9.36
C LYS A 219 -2.10 19.56 8.77
N ALA A 220 -0.81 19.69 9.06
CA ALA A 220 0.00 20.85 8.67
C ALA A 220 0.13 20.99 7.14
N ASN A 221 0.22 19.88 6.41
CA ASN A 221 0.27 19.89 4.94
C ASN A 221 -1.11 19.67 4.27
N GLY A 222 -2.19 19.63 5.05
CA GLY A 222 -3.57 19.48 4.56
C GLY A 222 -3.94 18.10 4.00
N LEU A 223 -2.98 17.18 3.84
CA LEU A 223 -3.22 15.88 3.21
C LEU A 223 -4.07 14.94 4.08
N LEU A 224 -4.05 15.13 5.40
CA LEU A 224 -4.87 14.34 6.31
C LEU A 224 -6.38 14.49 6.00
N GLU A 225 -6.84 15.70 5.73
CA GLU A 225 -8.26 15.97 5.42
C GLU A 225 -8.65 15.43 4.04
N VAL A 226 -7.74 15.52 3.07
CA VAL A 226 -7.88 14.95 1.73
C VAL A 226 -8.05 13.44 1.81
N ALA A 227 -7.15 12.76 2.54
CA ALA A 227 -7.20 11.33 2.75
C ALA A 227 -8.49 10.89 3.47
N GLN A 228 -8.95 11.65 4.46
CA GLN A 228 -10.23 11.39 5.12
C GLN A 228 -11.42 11.54 4.16
N THR A 229 -11.40 12.53 3.28
CA THR A 229 -12.48 12.77 2.30
C THR A 229 -12.63 11.63 1.32
N MET A 230 -11.53 11.17 0.74
CA MET A 230 -11.47 9.97 -0.12
C MET A 230 -12.05 8.74 0.59
N ARG A 231 -11.67 8.49 1.84
CA ARG A 231 -12.19 7.37 2.64
C ARG A 231 -13.70 7.46 2.90
N ARG A 232 -14.27 8.68 3.05
CA ARG A 232 -15.72 8.87 3.21
C ARG A 232 -16.45 8.47 1.93
N GLY A 233 -15.96 8.89 0.76
CA GLY A 233 -16.52 8.50 -0.54
C GLY A 233 -16.58 6.98 -0.71
N THR A 234 -15.49 6.28 -0.34
CA THR A 234 -15.44 4.82 -0.43
C THR A 234 -16.39 4.12 0.53
N SER A 235 -16.53 4.65 1.75
CA SER A 235 -17.36 4.02 2.79
C SER A 235 -18.84 3.93 2.41
N GLY A 236 -19.36 4.93 1.68
CA GLY A 236 -20.75 4.94 1.22
C GLY A 236 -21.07 3.88 0.17
N MET A 237 -20.06 3.41 -0.56
CA MET A 237 -20.24 2.46 -1.66
C MET A 237 -20.03 1.00 -1.27
N GLY A 238 -19.61 0.75 -0.02
CA GLY A 238 -19.15 -0.56 0.42
C GLY A 238 -17.80 -0.94 -0.16
N GLY A 239 -16.99 0.04 -0.57
CA GLY A 239 -15.65 -0.18 -1.08
C GLY A 239 -14.63 -0.47 0.02
N ARG A 240 -13.40 -0.80 -0.40
CA ARG A 240 -12.26 -1.09 0.47
C ARG A 240 -11.04 -0.28 0.06
N GLY A 241 -10.01 -0.24 0.90
CA GLY A 241 -8.78 0.46 0.49
C GLY A 241 -7.54 0.14 1.29
N ILE A 242 -6.42 0.58 0.73
CA ILE A 242 -5.07 0.23 1.17
C ILE A 242 -4.30 1.51 1.46
N GLU A 243 -3.67 1.56 2.62
CA GLU A 243 -2.72 2.59 3.03
C GLU A 243 -1.31 1.97 3.05
N LEU A 244 -0.37 2.62 2.38
CA LEU A 244 1.05 2.29 2.43
C LEU A 244 1.83 3.36 3.16
N SER A 245 2.82 2.95 3.95
CA SER A 245 3.72 3.89 4.61
C SER A 245 5.07 3.27 4.91
N ASN A 246 6.11 4.09 5.01
CA ASN A 246 7.25 3.78 5.87
C ASN A 246 6.90 4.10 7.34
N ALA A 247 7.76 3.74 8.30
CA ALA A 247 7.56 4.18 9.68
C ALA A 247 7.58 5.72 9.76
N TRP A 248 6.55 6.32 10.35
CA TRP A 248 6.37 7.77 10.43
C TRP A 248 7.06 8.36 11.65
N ASP A 249 7.15 9.69 11.70
CA ASP A 249 7.48 10.40 12.94
C ASP A 249 6.24 10.43 13.86
N PRO A 250 6.26 9.80 15.04
CA PRO A 250 5.11 9.80 15.95
C PRO A 250 4.77 11.18 16.53
N ALA A 251 5.60 12.21 16.33
CA ALA A 251 5.31 13.59 16.72
C ALA A 251 4.40 14.34 15.74
N GLU A 252 4.27 13.87 14.49
CA GLU A 252 3.58 14.61 13.43
C GLU A 252 2.08 14.30 13.31
N ILE A 253 1.59 13.23 13.95
CA ILE A 253 0.17 12.82 13.95
C ILE A 253 -0.33 12.62 12.52
N SER A 254 0.27 11.66 11.81
CA SER A 254 -0.06 11.37 10.42
C SER A 254 -1.31 10.51 10.24
N THR A 255 -1.78 10.38 8.99
CA THR A 255 -2.88 9.46 8.65
C THR A 255 -2.51 8.01 8.99
N ALA A 256 -1.28 7.57 8.71
CA ALA A 256 -0.81 6.24 9.11
C ALA A 256 -0.89 6.04 10.63
N GLN A 257 -0.47 7.05 11.40
CA GLN A 257 -0.55 7.01 12.87
C GLN A 257 -1.99 6.86 13.35
N GLN A 258 -2.91 7.69 12.84
CA GLN A 258 -4.33 7.62 13.21
C GLN A 258 -4.93 6.26 12.86
N THR A 259 -4.58 5.69 11.71
CA THR A 259 -5.03 4.36 11.31
C THR A 259 -4.44 3.28 12.21
N TYR A 260 -3.15 3.35 12.52
CA TYR A 260 -2.47 2.39 13.39
C TYR A 260 -3.04 2.41 14.81
N ASP A 261 -3.25 3.59 15.39
CA ASP A 261 -3.72 3.78 16.78
C ASP A 261 -5.25 3.59 16.92
N ALA A 262 -5.99 3.51 15.81
CA ALA A 262 -7.44 3.33 15.87
C ALA A 262 -7.84 2.00 16.54
N LYS A 263 -8.85 2.04 17.41
CA LYS A 263 -9.40 0.84 18.07
C LYS A 263 -10.24 -0.06 17.15
N ALA A 264 -10.40 0.31 15.88
CA ALA A 264 -11.17 -0.43 14.89
C ALA A 264 -10.58 -1.82 14.66
N GLN A 265 -11.44 -2.84 14.75
CA GLN A 265 -11.08 -4.26 14.61
C GLN A 265 -11.13 -4.75 13.15
N ASP A 266 -11.66 -3.92 12.25
CA ASP A 266 -11.86 -4.22 10.83
C ASP A 266 -10.78 -3.55 9.93
N ILE A 267 -9.62 -3.27 10.51
CA ILE A 267 -8.45 -2.74 9.82
C ILE A 267 -7.29 -3.72 10.01
N PHE A 268 -6.83 -4.31 8.92
CA PHE A 268 -5.62 -5.10 8.92
C PHE A 268 -4.41 -4.17 9.07
N ARG A 269 -3.49 -4.50 9.97
CA ARG A 269 -2.28 -3.71 10.23
C ARG A 269 -1.06 -4.59 10.08
N PHE A 270 -0.37 -4.42 8.97
CA PHE A 270 0.96 -5.00 8.77
C PHE A 270 1.99 -3.97 9.19
N PHE A 271 2.59 -4.12 10.36
CA PHE A 271 3.70 -3.26 10.80
C PHE A 271 4.66 -4.04 11.68
N ARG A 272 5.75 -4.51 11.05
CA ARG A 272 6.77 -5.32 11.70
C ARG A 272 7.84 -4.45 12.34
N GLN A 273 7.68 -4.14 13.62
CA GLN A 273 8.70 -3.43 14.40
C GLN A 273 9.74 -4.41 14.97
N PRO A 274 11.04 -4.10 14.91
CA PRO A 274 12.08 -4.99 15.41
C PRO A 274 12.07 -5.13 16.94
N PRO A 275 12.73 -6.16 17.49
CA PRO A 275 12.87 -6.33 18.94
C PRO A 275 13.45 -5.10 19.63
N LYS A 276 12.81 -4.66 20.73
CA LYS A 276 13.14 -3.41 21.44
C LYS A 276 14.54 -3.38 22.05
N ASN A 277 15.15 -4.54 22.29
CA ASN A 277 16.48 -4.67 22.87
C ASN A 277 17.63 -4.50 21.85
N LEU A 278 17.32 -4.35 20.56
CA LEU A 278 18.33 -4.14 19.51
C LEU A 278 18.55 -2.64 19.26
N SER A 279 19.82 -2.24 19.24
CA SER A 279 20.21 -0.85 18.97
C SER A 279 20.54 -0.65 17.49
N TYR A 280 19.87 0.30 16.83
CA TYR A 280 20.17 0.63 15.43
C TYR A 280 21.50 1.37 15.25
N LYS A 281 22.08 1.91 16.33
CA LYS A 281 23.43 2.49 16.29
C LYS A 281 24.52 1.42 16.23
N ASN A 282 24.22 0.20 16.67
CA ASN A 282 25.16 -0.91 16.63
C ASN A 282 25.01 -1.70 15.31
N LYS A 283 26.10 -1.82 14.54
CA LYS A 283 26.12 -2.53 13.25
C LYS A 283 25.65 -3.98 13.33
N ARG A 284 26.05 -4.74 14.37
CA ARG A 284 25.64 -6.15 14.52
C ARG A 284 24.15 -6.27 14.82
N ASP A 285 23.59 -5.32 15.56
CA ASP A 285 22.17 -5.28 15.84
C ASP A 285 21.36 -4.78 14.65
N ARG A 286 21.85 -3.78 13.89
CA ARG A 286 21.23 -3.38 12.61
C ARG A 286 21.05 -4.55 11.66
N ARG A 287 22.09 -5.38 11.49
CA ARG A 287 21.98 -6.56 10.61
C ARG A 287 20.83 -7.49 11.05
N LYS A 288 20.64 -7.69 12.35
CA LYS A 288 19.51 -8.48 12.88
C LYS A 288 18.18 -7.76 12.66
N ILE A 289 18.15 -6.44 12.83
CA ILE A 289 16.97 -5.61 12.56
C ILE A 289 16.58 -5.74 11.08
N HIS A 290 17.51 -5.52 10.14
CA HIS A 290 17.26 -5.65 8.70
C HIS A 290 16.75 -7.04 8.33
N ALA A 291 17.43 -8.10 8.79
CA ALA A 291 16.98 -9.47 8.55
C ALA A 291 15.57 -9.74 9.09
N TYR A 292 15.18 -9.08 10.18
CA TYR A 292 13.84 -9.19 10.75
C TYR A 292 12.81 -8.37 9.96
N VAL A 293 13.06 -7.08 9.70
CA VAL A 293 12.05 -6.17 9.11
C VAL A 293 11.88 -6.35 7.59
N TYR A 294 12.85 -6.97 6.92
CA TYR A 294 12.79 -7.31 5.49
C TYR A 294 12.41 -8.77 5.21
N VAL A 295 11.98 -9.55 6.22
CA VAL A 295 11.60 -10.95 5.99
C VAL A 295 10.51 -11.08 4.92
N GLY A 296 10.59 -12.10 4.08
CA GLY A 296 9.63 -12.33 3.01
C GLY A 296 9.85 -11.46 1.77
N ALA A 297 10.85 -10.57 1.74
CA ALA A 297 11.23 -9.81 0.55
C ALA A 297 12.57 -10.30 -0.04
N ALA A 298 12.57 -11.50 -0.62
CA ALA A 298 13.79 -12.16 -1.13
C ALA A 298 14.53 -11.38 -2.23
N HIS A 299 13.88 -10.41 -2.87
CA HIS A 299 14.47 -9.55 -3.89
C HIS A 299 15.35 -8.42 -3.31
N VAL A 300 15.35 -8.22 -1.99
CA VAL A 300 16.11 -7.14 -1.34
C VAL A 300 17.49 -7.63 -0.92
N ASP A 301 18.52 -6.93 -1.39
CA ASP A 301 19.89 -7.11 -0.91
C ASP A 301 20.11 -6.34 0.40
N LEU A 302 20.22 -7.09 1.51
CA LEU A 302 20.42 -6.51 2.84
C LEU A 302 21.80 -5.85 3.02
N ASP A 303 22.79 -6.20 2.22
CA ASP A 303 24.11 -5.56 2.30
C ASP A 303 24.05 -4.15 1.69
N GLY A 304 23.36 -3.98 0.55
CA GLY A 304 23.05 -2.67 -0.01
C GLY A 304 22.20 -1.81 0.92
N ILE A 305 21.20 -2.41 1.60
CA ILE A 305 20.41 -1.71 2.62
C ILE A 305 21.28 -1.22 3.78
N GLU A 306 22.19 -2.06 4.31
CA GLU A 306 23.06 -1.66 5.41
C GLU A 306 24.04 -0.55 5.00
N ALA A 307 24.57 -0.57 3.77
CA ALA A 307 25.48 0.47 3.30
C ALA A 307 24.82 1.86 3.33
N GLU A 308 23.65 1.99 2.72
CA GLU A 308 22.88 3.25 2.67
C GLU A 308 22.39 3.65 4.07
N ALA A 309 21.90 2.69 4.87
CA ALA A 309 21.44 2.96 6.22
C ALA A 309 22.57 3.43 7.15
N ALA A 310 23.79 2.91 6.98
CA ALA A 310 24.95 3.30 7.77
C ALA A 310 25.41 4.72 7.44
N GLU A 311 25.39 5.11 6.17
CA GLU A 311 25.71 6.48 5.74
C GLU A 311 24.65 7.47 6.27
N LEU A 312 23.36 7.18 6.07
CA LEU A 312 22.29 8.06 6.55
C LEU A 312 22.30 8.21 8.08
N LEU A 313 22.71 7.16 8.80
CA LEU A 313 22.83 7.18 10.26
C LEU A 313 23.85 8.22 10.76
N GLU A 314 24.85 8.60 9.96
CA GLU A 314 25.82 9.64 10.33
C GLU A 314 25.19 11.04 10.36
N GLN A 315 24.19 11.28 9.51
CA GLN A 315 23.56 12.60 9.34
C GLN A 315 22.20 12.69 10.05
N ASP A 316 21.35 11.69 9.87
CA ASP A 316 20.00 11.65 10.44
C ASP A 316 19.68 10.26 11.01
N PRO A 317 20.11 9.98 12.26
CA PRO A 317 19.82 8.72 12.92
C PRO A 317 18.34 8.37 13.00
N ALA A 318 17.47 9.37 13.21
CA ALA A 318 16.04 9.14 13.36
C ALA A 318 15.41 8.70 12.04
N GLN A 319 15.82 9.29 10.92
CA GLN A 319 15.38 8.89 9.60
C GLN A 319 15.91 7.53 9.19
N ALA A 320 17.19 7.23 9.44
CA ALA A 320 17.75 5.90 9.19
C ALA A 320 16.98 4.80 9.95
N GLU A 321 16.68 5.04 11.24
CA GLU A 321 15.90 4.11 12.07
C GLU A 321 14.45 3.93 11.60
N ARG A 322 13.80 4.99 11.13
CA ARG A 322 12.44 4.90 10.58
C ARG A 322 12.42 4.15 9.25
N PHE A 323 13.22 4.59 8.29
CA PHE A 323 13.13 4.12 6.91
C PHE A 323 13.69 2.71 6.74
N TYR A 324 14.85 2.42 7.32
CA TYR A 324 15.51 1.12 7.14
C TYR A 324 15.33 0.20 8.34
N GLY A 325 15.16 0.76 9.54
CA GLY A 325 14.89 0.01 10.76
C GLY A 325 13.42 -0.31 11.02
N ASN A 326 12.49 0.30 10.28
CA ASN A 326 11.04 0.18 10.48
C ASN A 326 10.61 0.48 11.93
N LYS A 327 11.26 1.44 12.59
CA LYS A 327 10.99 1.84 13.98
C LYS A 327 10.27 3.18 14.04
N LEU A 328 9.35 3.34 14.99
CA LEU A 328 8.78 4.67 15.30
C LEU A 328 9.79 5.45 16.15
N VAL A 329 10.52 6.36 15.52
CA VAL A 329 11.48 7.25 16.16
C VAL A 329 11.09 8.69 15.87
N ARG A 330 11.10 9.55 16.90
CA ARG A 330 10.86 10.98 16.71
C ARG A 330 12.03 11.58 15.94
N GLY A 331 11.71 12.41 14.94
CA GLY A 331 12.69 13.21 14.24
C GLY A 331 13.42 14.15 15.20
N LEU A 332 14.60 14.60 14.79
CA LEU A 332 15.34 15.67 15.45
C LEU A 332 14.65 17.01 15.15
N GLY A 333 13.41 17.18 15.61
CA GLY A 333 12.76 18.49 15.59
C GLY A 333 13.50 19.39 16.56
N SER A 334 14.37 20.27 16.07
CA SER A 334 14.93 21.34 16.89
C SER A 334 13.79 22.31 17.21
N TRP A 335 13.38 22.40 18.48
CA TRP A 335 12.45 23.44 18.94
C TRP A 335 12.97 24.86 18.63
N MET A 336 14.27 24.98 18.39
CA MET A 336 14.98 26.21 18.06
C MET A 336 16.04 25.92 16.99
N PRO A 337 15.97 26.54 15.79
CA PRO A 337 17.01 26.43 14.77
C PRO A 337 18.39 26.81 15.33
N ASP A 338 19.43 26.10 14.90
CA ASP A 338 20.81 26.41 15.28
C ASP A 338 21.14 27.88 14.95
N GLY A 339 21.66 28.60 15.95
CA GLY A 339 22.00 30.02 15.83
C GLY A 339 20.84 30.99 16.08
N LEU A 340 19.58 30.54 16.22
CA LEU A 340 18.45 31.44 16.44
C LEU A 340 18.55 32.14 17.80
N TRP A 341 18.90 31.41 18.86
CA TRP A 341 19.13 31.97 20.19
C TRP A 341 20.27 33.00 20.17
N GLU A 342 21.40 32.61 19.58
CA GLU A 342 22.59 33.43 19.48
C GLU A 342 22.34 34.71 18.67
N SER A 343 21.56 34.61 17.58
CA SER A 343 21.18 35.76 16.75
C SER A 343 20.31 36.77 17.49
N ALA A 344 19.46 36.33 18.42
CA ALA A 344 18.62 37.21 19.23
C ALA A 344 19.43 38.02 20.26
N TYR A 345 20.65 37.57 20.60
CA TYR A 345 21.57 38.25 21.53
C TYR A 345 22.77 38.91 20.82
N ALA A 346 22.88 38.80 19.50
CA ALA A 346 23.89 39.52 18.74
C ALA A 346 23.55 41.02 18.74
N ARG A 347 24.32 41.81 19.51
CA ARG A 347 24.16 43.27 19.55
C ARG A 347 24.38 43.84 18.14
N PRO A 348 23.53 44.77 17.64
CA PRO A 348 23.81 45.46 16.40
C PRO A 348 25.11 46.25 16.56
N THR A 349 26.13 45.89 15.81
CA THR A 349 27.35 46.70 15.68
C THR A 349 26.95 48.05 15.09
N LEU A 350 26.97 49.09 15.92
CA LEU A 350 26.87 50.47 15.47
C LEU A 350 28.04 50.75 14.52
N ALA A 351 27.77 50.70 13.22
CA ALA A 351 28.70 51.20 12.23
C ALA A 351 28.82 52.72 12.43
N ALA A 352 29.97 53.16 12.95
CA ALA A 352 30.32 54.56 13.02
C ALA A 352 30.32 55.13 11.59
N LYS A 353 29.40 56.05 11.29
CA LYS A 353 29.49 56.90 10.10
C LYS A 353 30.64 57.88 10.33
N SER A 354 31.75 57.67 9.63
CA SER A 354 32.80 58.69 9.48
C SER A 354 32.23 59.88 8.70
N ALA A 355 32.42 61.07 9.28
CA ALA A 355 32.02 62.36 8.72
C ALA A 355 32.82 62.75 7.46
#